data_AF-A0A0P0NWC2-F1
#
_entry.id   AF-A0A0P0NWC2-F1
#
_cell.length_a   1.000
_cell.length_b   1.000
_cell.length_c   1.000
_cell.angle_alpha   90.00
_cell.angle_beta   90.00
_cell.angle_gamma   90.00
#
_symmetry.space_group_name_H-M   'P 1'
#
loop_
_entity.id
_entity.type
_entity.pdbx_description
1 polymer ?
#
loop_
_entity_poly.entity_id
_entity_poly.type
_entity_poly.pdbx_seq_one_letter_code
_entity_poly.pdbx_strand_id
1 'polypeptide(L)'
;MIRSIALAVSAIALTVAAPVSAAELRVKVSGKSAEQVRADIVKAASTVCWQEVRGEAMAGYLYPACIRASVSDAVTKINSPALTAYNTANPAAGAVVSR
;
A
#
# COMPACT_ATOMS: atom_id res chain seq x y z
N MET A 1 -41.18 2.61 -33.66
CA MET A 1 -41.35 3.54 -32.52
C MET A 1 -40.31 3.17 -31.47
N ILE A 2 -39.25 3.97 -31.36
CA ILE A 2 -38.06 3.66 -30.56
C ILE A 2 -38.32 4.12 -29.12
N ARG A 3 -38.21 3.21 -28.14
CA ARG A 3 -38.24 3.53 -26.70
C ARG A 3 -36.82 3.41 -26.15
N SER A 4 -36.10 4.52 -26.20
CA SER A 4 -34.77 4.66 -25.64
C SER A 4 -34.85 4.69 -24.11
N ILE A 5 -34.44 3.62 -23.45
CA ILE A 5 -34.24 3.58 -22.00
C ILE A 5 -32.79 4.00 -21.76
N ALA A 6 -32.59 5.24 -21.34
CA ALA A 6 -31.30 5.74 -20.87
C ALA A 6 -30.97 5.07 -19.54
N LEU A 7 -30.06 4.09 -19.55
CA LEU A 7 -29.47 3.56 -18.32
C LEU A 7 -28.43 4.56 -17.82
N ALA A 8 -28.74 5.17 -16.69
CA ALA A 8 -27.87 6.09 -15.98
C ALA A 8 -26.55 5.41 -15.61
N VAL A 9 -25.44 5.98 -16.07
CA VAL A 9 -24.08 5.61 -15.66
C VAL A 9 -23.92 6.06 -14.20
N SER A 10 -24.09 5.13 -13.26
CA SER A 10 -23.62 5.32 -11.89
C SER A 10 -22.10 5.24 -11.89
N ALA A 11 -21.45 6.39 -12.07
CA ALA A 11 -20.05 6.54 -11.74
C ALA A 11 -19.90 6.33 -10.23
N ILE A 12 -19.48 5.13 -9.83
CA ILE A 12 -18.99 4.90 -8.48
C ILE A 12 -17.70 5.71 -8.41
N ALA A 13 -17.79 6.92 -7.86
CA ALA A 13 -16.64 7.66 -7.42
C ALA A 13 -16.00 6.82 -6.31
N LEU A 14 -15.05 5.96 -6.69
CA LEU A 14 -14.05 5.47 -5.77
C LEU A 14 -13.35 6.73 -5.27
N THR A 15 -13.78 7.20 -4.11
CA THR A 15 -13.01 8.11 -3.27
C THR A 15 -11.73 7.36 -2.94
N VAL A 16 -10.75 7.45 -3.83
CA VAL A 16 -9.37 7.21 -3.49
C VAL A 16 -9.12 8.22 -2.38
N ALA A 17 -9.09 7.74 -1.14
CA ALA A 17 -8.48 8.47 -0.05
C ALA A 17 -7.03 8.69 -0.47
N ALA A 18 -6.79 9.81 -1.16
CA ALA A 18 -5.46 10.28 -1.43
C ALA A 18 -4.85 10.55 -0.05
N PRO A 19 -3.68 9.97 0.28
CA PRO A 19 -3.01 10.34 1.51
C PRO A 19 -2.70 11.84 1.42
N VAL A 20 -3.38 12.64 2.26
CA VAL A 20 -3.17 14.09 2.45
C VAL A 20 -1.88 14.27 3.25
N SER A 21 -0.76 13.91 2.62
CA SER A 21 0.61 14.21 3.06
C SER A 21 1.54 13.92 1.91
N ALA A 22 1.46 14.75 0.87
CA ALA A 22 2.51 14.88 -0.14
C ALA A 22 3.73 15.58 0.49
N ALA A 23 4.35 14.95 1.47
CA ALA A 23 5.79 15.11 1.67
C ALA A 23 6.42 14.31 0.53
N GLU A 24 6.71 14.99 -0.58
CA GLU A 24 7.30 14.39 -1.77
C GLU A 24 8.71 13.87 -1.44
N LEU A 25 8.79 12.66 -0.88
CA LEU A 25 10.06 12.02 -0.54
C LEU A 25 10.63 11.40 -1.83
N ARG A 26 11.35 12.21 -2.61
CA ARG A 26 12.08 11.74 -3.79
C ARG A 26 13.22 10.81 -3.34
N VAL A 27 12.93 9.52 -3.28
CA VAL A 27 13.97 8.50 -3.06
C VAL A 27 14.76 8.36 -4.36
N LYS A 28 16.03 8.81 -4.35
CA LYS A 28 16.98 8.48 -5.42
C LYS A 28 17.12 6.97 -5.51
N VAL A 29 16.52 6.37 -6.53
CA VAL A 29 16.67 4.94 -6.87
C VAL A 29 18.03 4.67 -7.53
N SER A 30 18.74 5.73 -7.95
CA SER A 30 20.12 5.63 -8.44
C SER A 30 21.07 5.27 -7.28
N GLY A 31 21.45 3.99 -7.20
CA GLY A 31 22.45 3.50 -6.25
C GLY A 31 21.92 2.91 -4.94
N LYS A 32 20.60 2.92 -4.70
CA LYS A 32 19.99 2.17 -3.59
C LYS A 32 19.53 0.80 -4.06
N SER A 33 19.77 -0.22 -3.25
CA SER A 33 19.31 -1.57 -3.55
C SER A 33 17.81 -1.73 -3.25
N ALA A 34 17.16 -2.71 -3.87
CA ALA A 34 15.73 -2.96 -3.67
C ALA A 34 15.39 -3.26 -2.20
N GLU A 35 16.35 -3.87 -1.50
CA GLU A 35 16.35 -4.16 -0.07
C GLU A 35 16.20 -2.88 0.76
N GLN A 36 17.04 -1.88 0.49
CA GLN A 36 17.04 -0.60 1.22
C GLN A 36 15.74 0.17 0.99
N VAL A 37 15.27 0.19 -0.26
CA VAL A 37 14.01 0.88 -0.60
C VAL A 37 12.83 0.20 0.11
N ARG A 38 12.77 -1.15 0.12
CA ARG A 38 11.71 -1.85 0.85
C ARG A 38 11.81 -1.64 2.36
N ALA A 39 13.01 -1.63 2.94
CA ALA A 39 13.18 -1.37 4.37
C ALA A 39 12.70 0.04 4.76
N ASP A 40 13.01 1.05 3.94
CA ASP A 40 12.54 2.42 4.12
C ASP A 40 11.00 2.50 4.05
N ILE A 41 10.38 1.80 3.08
CA ILE A 41 8.92 1.71 2.95
C ILE A 41 8.29 1.06 4.18
N VAL A 42 8.81 -0.08 4.63
CA VAL A 42 8.28 -0.79 5.82
C VAL A 42 8.36 0.09 7.06
N LYS A 43 9.46 0.84 7.23
CA LYS A 43 9.64 1.75 8.37
C LYS A 43 8.70 2.96 8.32
N ALA A 44 8.43 3.49 7.12
CA ALA A 44 7.43 4.54 6.95
C ALA A 44 6.02 4.01 7.22
N ALA A 45 5.69 2.85 6.64
CA ALA A 45 4.40 2.19 6.81
C ALA A 45 4.12 1.83 8.28
N SER A 46 5.12 1.33 9.02
CA SER A 46 4.95 1.02 10.44
C SER A 46 4.61 2.26 11.27
N THR A 47 5.22 3.40 10.97
CA THR A 47 4.94 4.66 11.66
C THR A 47 3.50 5.12 11.40
N VAL A 48 3.06 5.12 10.15
CA VAL A 48 1.70 5.54 9.76
C VAL A 48 0.65 4.56 10.30
N CYS A 49 0.83 3.26 10.05
CA CYS A 49 -0.09 2.23 10.51
C CYS A 49 -0.22 2.19 12.03
N TRP A 50 0.86 2.46 12.77
CA TRP A 50 0.79 2.55 14.23
C TRP A 50 -0.04 3.75 14.69
N GLN A 51 0.04 4.89 14.01
CA GLN A 51 -0.82 6.03 14.36
C GLN A 51 -2.30 5.77 14.07
N GLU A 52 -2.61 5.01 13.01
CA GLU A 52 -3.99 4.69 12.66
C GLU A 52 -4.62 3.64 13.59
N VAL A 53 -3.88 2.61 13.96
CA VAL A 53 -4.44 1.48 14.74
C VAL A 53 -4.31 1.66 16.26
N ARG A 54 -3.57 2.67 16.72
CA ARG A 54 -3.40 2.89 18.16
C ARG A 54 -4.72 3.36 18.78
N GLY A 55 -5.25 2.53 19.68
CA GLY A 55 -6.54 2.75 20.34
C GLY A 55 -7.64 1.82 19.84
N GLU A 56 -7.39 1.08 18.76
CA GLU A 56 -8.33 0.07 18.25
C GLU A 56 -8.27 -1.22 19.08
N ALA A 57 -9.43 -1.81 19.36
CA ALA A 57 -9.53 -3.07 20.11
C ALA A 57 -8.78 -4.23 19.43
N MET A 58 -8.59 -4.15 18.11
CA MET A 58 -7.93 -5.15 17.27
C MET A 58 -6.58 -4.67 16.71
N ALA A 59 -5.92 -3.71 17.37
CA ALA A 59 -4.66 -3.12 16.91
C ALA A 59 -3.61 -4.18 16.53
N GLY A 60 -3.49 -5.26 17.29
CA GLY A 60 -2.55 -6.36 17.00
C GLY A 60 -2.82 -7.10 15.68
N TYR A 61 -4.07 -7.13 15.22
CA TYR A 61 -4.45 -7.73 13.93
C TYR A 61 -4.40 -6.71 12.79
N LEU A 62 -4.85 -5.48 13.05
CA LEU A 62 -4.92 -4.41 12.06
C LEU A 62 -3.53 -3.89 11.67
N TYR A 63 -2.61 -3.82 12.63
CA TYR A 63 -1.25 -3.31 12.40
C TYR A 63 -0.48 -4.08 11.31
N PRO A 64 -0.31 -5.41 11.37
CA PRO A 64 0.40 -6.16 10.32
C PRO A 64 -0.39 -6.22 9.00
N ALA A 65 -1.73 -6.13 9.03
CA ALA A 65 -2.53 -6.03 7.81
C ALA A 65 -2.30 -4.69 7.10
N CYS A 66 -2.32 -3.59 7.84
CA CYS A 66 -2.02 -2.25 7.32
C CYS A 66 -0.62 -2.17 6.72
N ILE A 67 0.41 -2.68 7.42
CA ILE A 67 1.79 -2.65 6.90
C ILE A 67 1.89 -3.38 5.55
N ARG A 68 1.28 -4.56 5.42
CA ARG A 68 1.32 -5.32 4.15
C ARG A 68 0.63 -4.58 3.00
N ALA A 69 -0.56 -4.03 3.25
CA ALA A 69 -1.30 -3.26 2.26
C ALA A 69 -0.51 -2.02 1.82
N SER A 70 -0.02 -1.24 2.79
CA SER A 70 0.75 -0.02 2.55
C SER A 70 2.07 -0.28 1.83
N VAL A 71 2.78 -1.36 2.16
CA VAL A 71 4.02 -1.74 1.45
C VAL A 71 3.70 -2.18 0.02
N SER A 72 2.67 -2.99 -0.18
CA SER A 72 2.27 -3.45 -1.52
C SER A 72 1.88 -2.27 -2.42
N ASP A 73 1.09 -1.33 -1.90
CA ASP A 73 0.66 -0.13 -2.62
C ASP A 73 1.84 0.81 -2.92
N ALA A 74 2.79 0.96 -1.99
CA ALA A 74 4.01 1.73 -2.25
C ALA A 74 4.88 1.09 -3.35
N VAL A 75 5.02 -0.24 -3.35
CA VAL A 75 5.79 -0.97 -4.36
C VAL A 75 5.18 -0.83 -5.75
N THR A 76 3.85 -0.93 -5.88
CA THR A 76 3.16 -0.73 -7.16
C THR A 76 3.28 0.70 -7.66
N LYS A 77 3.18 1.69 -6.77
CA LYS A 77 3.35 3.12 -7.12
C LYS A 77 4.76 3.47 -7.56
N ILE A 78 5.77 2.84 -6.96
CA ILE A 78 7.18 3.03 -7.37
C ILE A 78 7.45 2.41 -8.74
N ASN A 79 6.65 1.40 -9.15
CA ASN A 79 6.72 0.75 -10.46
C ASN A 79 8.15 0.30 -10.85
N SER A 80 8.90 -0.20 -9.87
CA SER A 80 10.25 -0.73 -10.06
C SER A 80 10.20 -2.26 -10.16
N PRO A 81 10.66 -2.86 -11.28
CA PRO A 81 10.67 -4.31 -11.44
C PRO A 81 11.53 -5.01 -10.38
N ALA A 82 12.69 -4.43 -10.04
CA ALA A 82 13.59 -4.96 -9.02
C ALA A 82 12.96 -4.92 -7.62
N LEU A 83 12.26 -3.84 -7.27
CA LEU A 83 11.55 -3.73 -6.00
C LEU A 83 10.35 -4.68 -5.94
N THR A 84 9.63 -4.84 -7.04
CA THR A 84 8.49 -5.75 -7.15
C THR A 84 8.93 -7.20 -6.98
N ALA A 85 10.00 -7.61 -7.66
CA ALA A 85 10.61 -8.93 -7.50
C ALA A 85 11.09 -9.15 -6.06
N TYR A 86 11.78 -8.17 -5.48
CA TYR A 86 12.27 -8.24 -4.10
C TYR A 86 11.13 -8.35 -3.07
N ASN A 87 10.07 -7.56 -3.23
CA ASN A 87 8.88 -7.60 -2.37
C ASN A 87 8.11 -8.92 -2.48
N THR A 88 8.04 -9.50 -3.68
CA THR A 88 7.41 -10.81 -3.90
C THR A 88 8.22 -11.93 -3.23
N ALA A 89 9.55 -11.86 -3.32
CA ALA A 89 10.45 -12.79 -2.64
C ALA A 89 10.49 -12.60 -1.11
N ASN A 90 10.14 -11.41 -0.62
CA ASN A 90 10.18 -11.04 0.79
C ASN A 90 8.88 -10.33 1.18
N PRO A 91 7.78 -11.04 1.47
CA PRO A 91 6.55 -10.40 1.94
C PRO A 91 6.77 -9.69 3.28
N ALA A 92 6.11 -8.53 3.49
CA ALA A 92 6.31 -7.63 4.65
C ALA A 92 5.89 -8.19 6.02
N ALA A 93 5.38 -9.42 6.06
CA ALA A 93 5.25 -10.22 7.25
C ALA A 93 5.32 -11.67 6.78
N GLY A 94 5.92 -12.54 7.60
CA GLY A 94 6.07 -13.97 7.32
C GLY A 94 4.87 -14.51 6.52
N ALA A 95 5.20 -15.12 5.39
CA ALA A 95 4.29 -16.00 4.69
C ALA A 95 3.49 -16.77 5.73
N VAL A 96 2.16 -16.67 5.66
CA VAL A 96 1.25 -17.76 6.02
C VAL A 96 1.89 -18.74 7.01
N VAL A 97 1.80 -18.45 8.32
CA VAL A 97 1.85 -19.56 9.28
C VAL A 97 0.68 -20.43 8.87
N SER A 98 1.04 -21.50 8.17
CA SER A 98 0.17 -22.54 7.68
C SER A 98 -0.63 -23.08 8.86
N ARG A 99 -1.94 -22.86 8.86
CA ARG A 99 -2.96 -23.82 9.29
C ARG A 99 -4.23 -23.55 8.51
#